data_AF-A0A6G2JZ31-F1
#
_entry.id   AF-A0A6G2JZ31-F1
#
_cell.length_a   1.000
_cell.length_b   1.000
_cell.length_c   1.000
_cell.angle_alpha   90.00
_cell.angle_beta   90.00
_cell.angle_gamma   90.00
#
_symmetry.space_group_name_H-M   'P 1'
#
loop_
_entity.id
_entity.type
_entity.pdbx_description
1 polymer ?
#
loop_
_entity_poly.entity_id
_entity_poly.type
_entity_poly.pdbx_seq_one_letter_code
_entity_poly.pdbx_strand_id
1 'polypeptide(L)'
;MGVSSQPSSAGSPPAAASTGSADTGASLAANIAAEVTAFAGEVGISDPVTVVGAQTHWDVGGVPLAGTREVRAPAGVWEHEPSEMTVRCGAGTTVAQLAAHLAQTGQMVPLDPADDAATVGGVLACGFSGHRRLRYGHVRDLVLQTRHVDATGKVVTAGGPTVKNVSGYDLARLLVGSLGTLGLLAEVILRTLPVPPAAQWLEGDGDPFVALDLLYRPSSILWNGSHAWILLEGDAADVAAETAKVEPLGFCVTNGGPPIPAAGRESMRPSDLRALAGRPGGWIAEVGIGLVHRHEPVPAAPVAPANAVLMDQLKQRLDPDNRLNPGRRAW
;
A
#
# COMPACT_ATOMS: atom_id res chain seq x y z
N MET A 1 -38.02 -32.75 59.91
CA MET A 1 -38.81 -31.65 59.34
C MET A 1 -38.34 -31.44 57.92
N GLY A 2 -39.15 -31.86 56.95
CA GLY A 2 -38.80 -31.80 55.54
C GLY A 2 -38.90 -30.39 54.98
N VAL A 3 -37.99 -30.06 54.06
CA VAL A 3 -38.15 -28.90 53.18
C VAL A 3 -38.09 -29.43 51.75
N SER A 4 -39.26 -29.44 51.13
CA SER A 4 -39.48 -29.64 49.71
C SER A 4 -39.01 -28.38 48.97
N SER A 5 -38.19 -28.55 47.93
CA SER A 5 -37.84 -27.47 47.00
C SER A 5 -38.32 -27.85 45.60
N GLN A 6 -39.23 -27.04 45.05
CA GLN A 6 -39.66 -27.09 43.66
C GLN A 6 -38.60 -26.47 42.74
N PRO A 7 -38.46 -26.91 41.49
CA PRO A 7 -37.64 -26.24 40.50
C PRO A 7 -38.39 -25.06 39.85
N SER A 8 -37.74 -23.90 39.75
CA SER A 8 -38.26 -22.74 39.01
C SER A 8 -38.05 -22.92 37.51
N SER A 9 -39.08 -22.60 36.74
CA SER A 9 -39.13 -22.63 35.28
C SER A 9 -38.22 -21.57 34.67
N ALA A 10 -37.31 -21.97 33.80
CA ALA A 10 -36.53 -21.09 32.94
C ALA A 10 -37.45 -20.44 31.89
N GLY A 11 -37.57 -19.12 31.93
CA GLY A 11 -38.19 -18.33 30.87
C GLY A 11 -37.23 -18.15 29.70
N SER A 12 -37.66 -18.52 28.50
CA SER A 12 -36.94 -18.26 27.25
C SER A 12 -36.81 -16.74 27.00
N PRO A 13 -35.65 -16.23 26.55
CA PRO A 13 -35.54 -14.85 26.13
C PRO A 13 -36.30 -14.61 24.80
N PRO A 14 -36.87 -13.41 24.59
CA PRO A 14 -37.63 -13.10 23.38
C PRO A 14 -36.72 -12.97 22.15
N ALA A 15 -37.25 -13.41 21.01
CA ALA A 15 -36.63 -13.27 19.70
C ALA A 15 -36.40 -11.78 19.37
N ALA A 16 -35.15 -11.41 19.10
CA ALA A 16 -34.80 -10.09 18.59
C ALA A 16 -35.32 -9.96 17.15
N ALA A 17 -36.21 -8.99 16.94
CA ALA A 17 -36.73 -8.64 15.64
C ALA A 17 -35.61 -8.09 14.74
N SER A 18 -35.39 -8.75 13.60
CA SER A 18 -34.51 -8.32 12.53
C SER A 18 -35.19 -7.24 11.68
N THR A 19 -35.00 -5.97 12.02
CA THR A 19 -35.43 -4.84 11.18
C THR A 19 -34.38 -3.75 11.23
N GLY A 20 -33.47 -3.69 10.24
CA GLY A 20 -32.53 -2.57 10.13
C GLY A 20 -31.26 -2.79 9.30
N SER A 21 -31.32 -3.41 8.12
CA SER A 21 -30.13 -3.62 7.27
C SER A 21 -30.11 -2.80 5.98
N ALA A 22 -31.25 -2.57 5.33
CA ALA A 22 -31.28 -1.94 4.00
C ALA A 22 -31.15 -0.40 4.02
N ASP A 23 -31.70 0.26 5.04
CA ASP A 23 -31.77 1.73 5.13
C ASP A 23 -30.40 2.36 5.49
N THR A 24 -29.62 1.65 6.31
CA THR A 24 -28.27 2.08 6.74
C THR A 24 -27.25 2.00 5.59
N GLY A 25 -27.35 0.99 4.73
CA GLY A 25 -26.44 0.82 3.59
C GLY A 25 -26.67 1.87 2.49
N ALA A 26 -27.93 2.19 2.20
CA ALA A 26 -28.26 3.25 1.23
C ALA A 26 -27.79 4.64 1.71
N SER A 27 -27.94 4.92 3.02
CA SER A 27 -27.44 6.15 3.65
C SER A 27 -25.92 6.26 3.60
N LEU A 28 -25.19 5.16 3.87
CA LEU A 28 -23.72 5.13 3.78
C LEU A 28 -23.22 5.36 2.35
N ALA A 29 -23.79 4.67 1.36
CA ALA A 29 -23.43 4.85 -0.04
C ALA A 29 -23.66 6.30 -0.51
N ALA A 30 -24.76 6.92 -0.07
CA ALA A 30 -25.04 8.34 -0.34
C ALA A 30 -24.00 9.27 0.30
N ASN A 31 -23.59 9.00 1.55
CA ASN A 31 -22.55 9.78 2.23
C ASN A 31 -21.19 9.66 1.53
N ILE A 32 -20.78 8.45 1.14
CA ILE A 32 -19.55 8.21 0.37
C ILE A 32 -19.61 8.93 -0.97
N ALA A 33 -20.75 8.90 -1.65
CA ALA A 33 -20.94 9.63 -2.90
C ALA A 33 -20.83 11.15 -2.70
N ALA A 34 -21.39 11.69 -1.60
CA ALA A 34 -21.31 13.10 -1.25
C ALA A 34 -19.87 13.54 -0.96
N GLU A 35 -19.11 12.79 -0.15
CA GLU A 35 -17.69 13.06 0.14
C GLU A 35 -16.83 13.13 -1.12
N VAL A 36 -16.99 12.15 -2.02
CA VAL A 36 -16.25 12.12 -3.29
C VAL A 36 -16.69 13.24 -4.24
N THR A 37 -17.97 13.62 -4.22
CA THR A 37 -18.48 14.74 -5.03
C THR A 37 -17.99 16.08 -4.50
N ALA A 38 -17.93 16.26 -3.18
CA ALA A 38 -17.38 17.45 -2.55
C ALA A 38 -15.90 17.61 -2.93
N PHE A 39 -15.11 16.54 -2.84
CA PHE A 39 -13.73 16.54 -3.30
C PHE A 39 -13.59 16.89 -4.79
N ALA A 40 -14.46 16.36 -5.66
CA ALA A 40 -14.46 16.75 -7.08
C ALA A 40 -14.77 18.24 -7.28
N GLY A 41 -15.69 18.80 -6.47
CA GLY A 41 -15.97 20.23 -6.44
C GLY A 41 -14.76 21.07 -6.04
N GLU A 42 -14.00 20.63 -5.03
CA GLU A 42 -12.73 21.24 -4.65
C GLU A 42 -11.69 21.14 -5.77
N VAL A 43 -11.54 19.98 -6.42
CA VAL A 43 -10.62 19.81 -7.55
C VAL A 43 -10.97 20.77 -8.70
N GLY A 44 -12.26 21.03 -8.92
CA GLY A 44 -12.75 21.96 -9.95
C GLY A 44 -12.48 21.45 -11.36
N ILE A 45 -12.61 22.34 -12.37
CA ILE A 45 -12.61 21.93 -13.79
C ILE A 45 -11.50 22.54 -14.66
N SER A 46 -10.79 23.58 -14.18
CA SER A 46 -9.88 24.37 -15.01
C SER A 46 -8.52 24.62 -14.36
N ASP A 47 -8.50 25.01 -13.09
CA ASP A 47 -7.27 25.51 -12.48
C ASP A 47 -6.28 24.38 -12.19
N PRO A 48 -4.97 24.65 -12.26
CA PRO A 48 -3.96 23.71 -11.80
C PRO A 48 -4.14 23.40 -10.32
N VAL A 49 -4.09 22.11 -10.00
CA VAL A 49 -4.44 21.57 -8.70
C VAL A 49 -3.47 20.48 -8.28
N THR A 50 -3.07 20.48 -7.01
CA THR A 50 -2.23 19.46 -6.41
C THR A 50 -2.92 18.83 -5.21
N VAL A 51 -2.85 17.50 -5.12
CA VAL A 51 -3.36 16.78 -3.95
C VAL A 51 -2.30 16.72 -2.86
N VAL A 52 -2.69 16.99 -1.62
CA VAL A 52 -1.81 17.02 -0.45
C VAL A 52 -2.21 15.94 0.55
N GLY A 53 -1.34 14.95 0.72
CA GLY A 53 -1.44 13.97 1.81
C GLY A 53 -0.71 14.47 3.06
N ALA A 54 0.10 13.59 3.66
CA ALA A 54 0.96 13.90 4.80
C ALA A 54 2.35 14.44 4.42
N GLN A 55 2.62 14.62 3.11
CA GLN A 55 3.89 15.15 2.59
C GLN A 55 5.14 14.31 2.92
N THR A 56 4.97 13.04 3.29
CA THR A 56 6.07 12.11 3.63
C THR A 56 6.94 11.70 2.43
N HIS A 57 6.48 11.96 1.21
CA HIS A 57 7.21 11.80 -0.05
C HIS A 57 6.95 12.98 -1.01
N TRP A 58 6.92 14.21 -0.48
CA TRP A 58 6.44 15.38 -1.23
C TRP A 58 7.23 15.70 -2.50
N ASP A 59 8.55 15.48 -2.48
CA ASP A 59 9.47 15.86 -3.56
C ASP A 59 9.66 14.76 -4.62
N VAL A 60 8.99 13.61 -4.46
CA VAL A 60 9.09 12.50 -5.42
C VAL A 60 8.52 12.93 -6.78
N GLY A 61 9.33 12.78 -7.82
CA GLY A 61 9.00 13.21 -9.18
C GLY A 61 8.99 14.73 -9.37
N GLY A 62 9.52 15.50 -8.41
CA GLY A 62 9.53 16.96 -8.43
C GLY A 62 8.48 17.58 -7.51
N VAL A 63 8.49 18.91 -7.47
CA VAL A 63 7.56 19.70 -6.65
C VAL A 63 6.46 20.31 -7.51
N PRO A 64 5.24 20.51 -6.97
CA PRO A 64 4.19 21.24 -7.68
C PRO A 64 4.63 22.64 -8.10
N LEU A 65 4.14 23.12 -9.25
CA LEU A 65 4.40 24.50 -9.70
C LEU A 65 3.92 25.52 -8.65
N ALA A 66 4.67 26.61 -8.49
CA ALA A 66 4.30 27.68 -7.57
C ALA A 66 2.91 28.25 -7.89
N GLY A 67 2.09 28.45 -6.86
CA GLY A 67 0.72 28.95 -7.01
C GLY A 67 -0.33 27.89 -7.40
N THR A 68 0.07 26.62 -7.54
CA THR A 68 -0.88 25.51 -7.73
C THR A 68 -1.79 25.39 -6.51
N ARG A 69 -3.10 25.26 -6.73
CA ARG A 69 -4.07 25.15 -5.65
C ARG A 69 -4.00 23.79 -4.97
N GLU A 70 -3.97 23.78 -3.65
CA GLU A 70 -3.92 22.55 -2.86
C GLU A 70 -5.32 22.04 -2.51
N VAL A 71 -5.51 20.72 -2.60
CA VAL A 71 -6.73 20.02 -2.16
C VAL A 71 -6.36 18.76 -1.36
N ARG A 72 -7.28 18.29 -0.52
CA ARG A 72 -7.08 17.07 0.29
C ARG A 72 -8.14 16.04 -0.03
N ALA A 73 -7.72 14.81 -0.27
CA ALA A 73 -8.65 13.71 -0.47
C ALA A 73 -9.44 13.41 0.81
N PRO A 74 -10.69 12.92 0.70
CA PRO A 74 -11.49 12.58 1.86
C PRO A 74 -10.85 11.42 2.64
N ALA A 75 -11.09 11.37 3.95
CA ALA A 75 -10.49 10.40 4.86
C ALA A 75 -11.55 9.59 5.62
N GLY A 76 -11.16 8.40 6.07
CA GLY A 76 -12.02 7.49 6.83
C GLY A 76 -12.14 6.13 6.16
N VAL A 77 -12.22 5.08 6.99
CA VAL A 77 -12.63 3.75 6.55
C VAL A 77 -14.16 3.73 6.51
N TRP A 78 -14.72 3.47 5.34
CA TRP A 78 -16.16 3.60 5.11
C TRP A 78 -16.88 2.27 5.09
N GLU A 79 -16.30 1.25 4.44
CA GLU A 79 -16.82 -0.11 4.43
C GLU A 79 -15.66 -1.09 4.61
N HIS A 80 -15.85 -2.11 5.43
CA HIS A 80 -14.93 -3.22 5.58
C HIS A 80 -15.75 -4.49 5.55
N GLU A 81 -15.49 -5.34 4.56
CA GLU A 81 -16.14 -6.64 4.42
C GLU A 81 -15.08 -7.74 4.61
N PRO A 82 -14.90 -8.22 5.86
CA PRO A 82 -13.84 -9.19 6.17
C PRO A 82 -14.03 -10.51 5.44
N SER A 83 -15.28 -10.92 5.20
CA SER A 83 -15.60 -12.19 4.51
C SER A 83 -15.19 -12.15 3.04
N GLU A 84 -15.29 -10.99 2.41
CA GLU A 84 -14.85 -10.75 1.02
C GLU A 84 -13.38 -10.29 0.92
N MET A 85 -12.70 -10.11 2.05
CA MET A 85 -11.32 -9.63 2.12
C MET A 85 -11.14 -8.29 1.40
N THR A 86 -12.06 -7.34 1.62
CA THR A 86 -11.99 -6.01 1.02
C THR A 86 -12.26 -4.89 2.01
N VAL A 87 -11.66 -3.73 1.77
CA VAL A 87 -11.89 -2.51 2.53
C VAL A 87 -12.00 -1.31 1.59
N ARG A 88 -13.01 -0.47 1.80
CA ARG A 88 -13.23 0.81 1.12
C ARG A 88 -12.90 1.95 2.07
N CYS A 89 -12.04 2.86 1.63
CA CYS A 89 -11.70 4.05 2.40
C CYS A 89 -11.45 5.26 1.50
N GLY A 90 -11.55 6.44 2.09
CA GLY A 90 -11.09 7.68 1.47
C GLY A 90 -9.57 7.68 1.32
N ALA A 91 -9.06 8.20 0.20
CA ALA A 91 -7.62 8.20 -0.10
C ALA A 91 -6.81 9.09 0.87
N GLY A 92 -7.44 10.00 1.62
CA GLY A 92 -6.85 10.78 2.70
C GLY A 92 -6.67 10.03 4.02
N THR A 93 -7.20 8.80 4.15
CA THR A 93 -7.06 7.98 5.36
C THR A 93 -5.58 7.68 5.61
N THR A 94 -5.11 7.79 6.86
CA THR A 94 -3.73 7.41 7.18
C THR A 94 -3.58 5.89 7.16
N VAL A 95 -2.40 5.41 6.79
CA VAL A 95 -2.13 3.97 6.80
C VAL A 95 -2.24 3.41 8.23
N ALA A 96 -1.80 4.18 9.23
CA ALA A 96 -1.97 3.81 10.64
C ALA A 96 -3.45 3.65 11.05
N GLN A 97 -4.32 4.57 10.62
CA GLN A 97 -5.78 4.46 10.87
C GLN A 97 -6.37 3.22 10.21
N LEU A 98 -6.00 2.95 8.95
CA LEU A 98 -6.45 1.75 8.24
C LEU A 98 -5.98 0.47 8.94
N ALA A 99 -4.70 0.40 9.33
CA ALA A 99 -4.14 -0.75 10.01
C ALA A 99 -4.84 -1.01 11.36
N ALA A 100 -5.07 0.03 12.16
CA ALA A 100 -5.79 -0.07 13.44
C ALA A 100 -7.24 -0.56 13.27
N HIS A 101 -7.91 -0.16 12.18
CA HIS A 101 -9.25 -0.65 11.86
C HIS A 101 -9.23 -2.15 11.50
N LEU A 102 -8.38 -2.55 10.56
CA LEU A 102 -8.34 -3.92 10.04
C LEU A 102 -7.89 -4.95 11.09
N ALA A 103 -7.02 -4.54 12.02
CA ALA A 103 -6.52 -5.39 13.11
C ALA A 103 -7.66 -5.96 13.98
N GLN A 104 -8.80 -5.28 14.07
CA GLN A 104 -9.98 -5.73 14.81
C GLN A 104 -10.56 -7.05 14.29
N THR A 105 -10.26 -7.40 13.04
CA THR A 105 -10.71 -8.62 12.37
C THR A 105 -9.54 -9.55 12.01
N GLY A 106 -8.33 -9.27 12.51
CA GLY A 106 -7.13 -10.02 12.16
C GLY A 106 -6.70 -9.86 10.70
N GLN A 107 -7.04 -8.73 10.06
CA GLN A 107 -6.68 -8.43 8.68
C GLN A 107 -5.69 -7.26 8.59
N MET A 108 -5.03 -7.15 7.44
CA MET A 108 -4.13 -6.06 7.10
C MET A 108 -4.18 -5.73 5.60
N VAL A 109 -3.67 -4.56 5.25
CA VAL A 109 -3.23 -4.21 3.90
C VAL A 109 -1.72 -3.90 3.99
N PRO A 110 -0.83 -4.71 3.38
CA PRO A 110 0.62 -4.55 3.52
C PRO A 110 1.15 -3.41 2.64
N LEU A 111 0.87 -2.17 3.06
CA LEU A 111 1.37 -0.96 2.40
C LEU A 111 2.82 -0.62 2.81
N ASP A 112 3.22 -1.00 4.03
CA ASP A 112 4.48 -0.68 4.73
C ASP A 112 5.06 0.70 4.38
N PRO A 113 4.39 1.78 4.79
CA PRO A 113 4.89 3.12 4.54
C PRO A 113 6.20 3.35 5.32
N ALA A 114 7.07 4.20 4.79
CA ALA A 114 8.27 4.63 5.50
C ALA A 114 7.97 5.56 6.71
N ASP A 115 6.77 6.15 6.74
CA ASP A 115 6.31 7.08 7.77
C ASP A 115 4.85 6.76 8.11
N ASP A 116 4.56 6.61 9.41
CA ASP A 116 3.25 6.25 9.94
C ASP A 116 2.16 7.30 9.65
N ALA A 117 2.55 8.55 9.39
CA ALA A 117 1.64 9.62 9.00
C ALA A 117 1.17 9.49 7.55
N ALA A 118 1.82 8.66 6.72
CA ALA A 118 1.49 8.51 5.31
C ALA A 118 0.00 8.18 5.09
N THR A 119 -0.58 8.78 4.05
CA THR A 119 -1.96 8.48 3.64
C THR A 119 -1.99 7.34 2.62
N VAL A 120 -3.09 6.58 2.60
CA VAL A 120 -3.32 5.49 1.65
C VAL A 120 -3.16 6.00 0.21
N GLY A 121 -3.79 7.12 -0.12
CA GLY A 121 -3.66 7.76 -1.43
C GLY A 121 -2.25 8.24 -1.74
N GLY A 122 -1.49 8.72 -0.75
CA GLY A 122 -0.10 9.12 -0.91
C GLY A 122 0.80 7.94 -1.26
N VAL A 123 0.67 6.83 -0.53
CA VAL A 123 1.42 5.58 -0.81
C VAL A 123 1.10 5.06 -2.21
N LEU A 124 -0.19 5.01 -2.57
CA LEU A 124 -0.62 4.56 -3.89
C LEU A 124 -0.16 5.50 -5.01
N ALA A 125 -0.28 6.82 -4.84
CA ALA A 125 0.16 7.79 -5.84
C ALA A 125 1.68 7.72 -6.07
N CYS A 126 2.47 7.51 -5.02
CA CYS A 126 3.92 7.28 -5.14
C CYS A 126 4.27 5.91 -5.75
N GLY A 127 3.36 4.93 -5.67
CA GLY A 127 3.58 3.57 -6.17
C GLY A 127 4.67 2.81 -5.40
N PHE A 128 5.00 3.29 -4.21
CA PHE A 128 6.07 2.74 -3.38
C PHE A 128 5.55 1.49 -2.68
N SER A 129 6.08 0.34 -3.10
CA SER A 129 5.88 -0.92 -2.39
C SER A 129 6.85 -0.99 -1.22
N GLY A 130 6.32 -1.42 -0.08
CA GLY A 130 7.06 -1.67 1.15
C GLY A 130 8.03 -2.86 1.06
N HIS A 131 8.86 -3.01 2.09
CA HIS A 131 9.90 -4.05 2.12
C HIS A 131 9.32 -5.49 2.18
N ARG A 132 8.03 -5.66 2.52
CA ARG A 132 7.39 -7.00 2.56
C ARG A 132 6.91 -7.50 1.19
N ARG A 133 7.24 -6.79 0.10
CA ARG A 133 6.76 -7.06 -1.25
C ARG A 133 7.22 -8.40 -1.85
N LEU A 134 8.27 -9.03 -1.32
CA LEU A 134 8.65 -10.39 -1.74
C LEU A 134 7.51 -11.39 -1.49
N ARG A 135 6.80 -11.23 -0.37
CA ARG A 135 5.68 -12.11 0.00
C ARG A 135 4.34 -11.59 -0.49
N TYR A 136 4.09 -10.29 -0.38
CA TYR A 136 2.76 -9.71 -0.63
C TYR A 136 2.56 -9.05 -1.99
N GLY A 137 3.60 -8.93 -2.81
CA GLY A 137 3.52 -8.33 -4.14
C GLY A 137 3.61 -6.81 -4.12
N HIS A 138 3.27 -6.19 -5.26
CA HIS A 138 3.33 -4.73 -5.38
C HIS A 138 2.11 -4.06 -4.76
N VAL A 139 2.28 -2.82 -4.31
CA VAL A 139 1.17 -2.02 -3.76
C VAL A 139 0.00 -1.87 -4.73
N ARG A 140 0.27 -1.81 -6.04
CA ARG A 140 -0.77 -1.77 -7.09
C ARG A 140 -1.61 -3.04 -7.14
N ASP A 141 -1.08 -4.18 -6.73
CA ASP A 141 -1.77 -5.47 -6.78
C ASP A 141 -2.85 -5.55 -5.70
N LEU A 142 -2.75 -4.71 -4.66
CA LEU A 142 -3.73 -4.55 -3.59
C LEU A 142 -4.94 -3.71 -4.00
N VAL A 143 -4.84 -2.91 -5.07
CA VAL A 143 -5.93 -2.02 -5.52
C VAL A 143 -6.91 -2.80 -6.38
N LEU A 144 -8.17 -2.82 -5.95
CA LEU A 144 -9.29 -3.46 -6.67
C LEU A 144 -10.08 -2.42 -7.46
N GLN A 145 -10.37 -1.28 -6.84
CA GLN A 145 -11.11 -0.18 -7.45
C GLN A 145 -10.57 1.17 -6.97
N THR A 146 -10.69 2.19 -7.81
CA THR A 146 -10.55 3.59 -7.41
C THR A 146 -11.77 4.39 -7.87
N ARG A 147 -12.15 5.40 -7.09
CA ARG A 147 -12.85 6.57 -7.62
C ARG A 147 -11.89 7.74 -7.53
N HIS A 148 -11.64 8.37 -8.66
CA HIS A 148 -10.70 9.47 -8.79
C HIS A 148 -11.32 10.62 -9.56
N VAL A 149 -10.75 11.80 -9.41
CA VAL A 149 -11.14 12.98 -10.18
C VAL A 149 -10.17 13.13 -11.34
N ASP A 150 -10.70 13.17 -12.56
CA ASP A 150 -9.92 13.33 -13.79
C ASP A 150 -9.57 14.80 -14.08
N ALA A 151 -8.84 15.04 -15.17
CA ALA A 151 -8.46 16.39 -15.58
C ALA A 151 -9.66 17.26 -16.00
N THR A 152 -10.84 16.69 -16.23
CA THR A 152 -12.08 17.45 -16.50
C THR A 152 -12.86 17.79 -15.23
N GLY A 153 -12.41 17.32 -14.07
CA GLY A 153 -13.09 17.51 -12.79
C GLY A 153 -14.19 16.50 -12.52
N LYS A 154 -14.30 15.44 -13.34
CA LYS A 154 -15.33 14.41 -13.19
C LYS A 154 -14.83 13.28 -12.31
N VAL A 155 -15.75 12.71 -11.55
CA VAL A 155 -15.51 11.47 -10.80
C VAL A 155 -15.56 10.30 -11.78
N VAL A 156 -14.46 9.57 -11.87
CA VAL A 156 -14.31 8.38 -12.70
C VAL A 156 -14.07 7.17 -11.80
N THR A 157 -14.81 6.10 -12.06
CA THR A 157 -14.59 4.80 -11.40
C THR A 157 -13.73 3.92 -12.29
N ALA A 158 -12.69 3.32 -11.73
CA ALA A 158 -11.81 2.38 -12.40
C ALA A 158 -11.65 1.10 -11.59
N GLY A 159 -11.65 -0.06 -12.25
CA GLY A 159 -11.59 -1.36 -11.58
C GLY A 159 -12.96 -1.84 -11.10
N GLY A 160 -12.98 -2.69 -10.08
CA GLY A 160 -14.21 -3.22 -9.49
C GLY A 160 -13.93 -3.88 -8.14
N PRO A 161 -14.94 -4.04 -7.26
CA PRO A 161 -14.74 -4.51 -5.88
C PRO A 161 -14.41 -6.00 -5.77
N THR A 162 -14.15 -6.70 -6.89
CA THR A 162 -13.92 -8.14 -6.93
C THR A 162 -12.48 -8.47 -7.30
N VAL A 163 -11.96 -9.56 -6.73
CA VAL A 163 -10.59 -10.04 -7.00
C VAL A 163 -10.39 -10.42 -8.47
N LYS A 164 -11.43 -10.94 -9.13
CA LYS A 164 -11.40 -11.30 -10.55
C LYS A 164 -12.23 -10.32 -11.36
N ASN A 165 -11.55 -9.33 -11.93
CA ASN A 165 -12.12 -8.42 -12.92
C ASN A 165 -11.39 -8.61 -14.26
N VAL A 166 -12.09 -9.12 -15.28
CA VAL A 166 -11.54 -9.40 -16.62
C VAL A 166 -12.13 -8.49 -17.69
N SER A 167 -12.75 -7.38 -17.29
CA SER A 167 -13.39 -6.44 -18.20
C SER A 167 -12.59 -5.14 -18.34
N GLY A 168 -12.28 -4.77 -19.58
CA GLY A 168 -11.64 -3.50 -19.91
C GLY A 168 -10.16 -3.39 -19.51
N TYR A 169 -9.67 -2.15 -19.51
CA TYR A 169 -8.31 -1.81 -19.10
C TYR A 169 -8.21 -1.65 -17.59
N ASP A 170 -7.09 -2.05 -17.02
CA ASP A 170 -6.83 -1.91 -15.58
C ASP A 170 -6.36 -0.48 -15.23
N LEU A 171 -7.28 0.47 -15.33
CA LEU A 171 -7.02 1.87 -15.03
C LEU A 171 -6.78 2.11 -13.53
N ALA A 172 -7.28 1.23 -12.65
CA ALA A 172 -7.04 1.34 -11.22
C ALA A 172 -5.55 1.17 -10.90
N ARG A 173 -4.92 0.14 -11.49
CA ARG A 173 -3.47 -0.08 -11.34
C ARG A 173 -2.62 0.94 -12.08
N LEU A 174 -3.12 1.53 -13.16
CA LEU A 174 -2.43 2.61 -13.87
C LEU A 174 -2.23 3.87 -13.01
N LEU A 175 -3.21 4.18 -12.14
CA LEU A 175 -3.13 5.36 -11.27
C LEU A 175 -2.08 5.21 -10.16
N VAL A 176 -1.70 3.98 -9.82
CA VAL A 176 -0.68 3.69 -8.81
C VAL A 176 0.70 4.02 -9.37
N GLY A 177 1.46 4.88 -8.69
CA GLY A 177 2.73 5.40 -9.19
C GLY A 177 2.58 6.57 -10.17
N SER A 178 1.37 7.05 -10.45
CA SER A 178 1.15 8.20 -11.34
C SER A 178 1.51 9.55 -10.72
N LEU A 179 1.85 9.59 -9.43
CA LEU A 179 2.03 10.80 -8.62
C LEU A 179 0.80 11.74 -8.69
N GLY A 180 -0.38 11.17 -8.96
CA GLY A 180 -1.65 11.87 -9.18
C GLY A 180 -1.69 12.72 -10.47
N THR A 181 -0.73 12.57 -11.36
CA THR A 181 -0.67 13.32 -12.63
C THR A 181 -1.68 12.82 -13.67
N LEU A 182 -2.30 11.65 -13.44
CA LEU A 182 -3.31 11.05 -14.32
C LEU A 182 -4.72 11.08 -13.74
N GLY A 183 -4.86 11.49 -12.48
CA GLY A 183 -6.12 11.48 -11.73
C GLY A 183 -5.86 11.58 -10.23
N LEU A 184 -6.72 12.31 -9.52
CA LEU A 184 -6.59 12.49 -8.07
C LEU A 184 -7.46 11.47 -7.33
N LEU A 185 -6.84 10.55 -6.60
CA LEU A 185 -7.55 9.50 -5.86
C LEU A 185 -8.44 10.12 -4.77
N ALA A 186 -9.72 9.77 -4.77
CA ALA A 186 -10.70 10.17 -3.76
C ALA A 186 -11.07 9.00 -2.86
N GLU A 187 -11.37 7.85 -3.46
CA GLU A 187 -11.74 6.59 -2.80
C GLU A 187 -10.90 5.45 -3.39
N VAL A 188 -10.55 4.50 -2.54
CA VAL A 188 -9.97 3.23 -2.97
C VAL A 188 -10.69 2.05 -2.31
N ILE A 189 -10.81 0.97 -3.07
CA ILE A 189 -11.14 -0.36 -2.54
C ILE A 189 -9.88 -1.20 -2.64
N LEU A 190 -9.43 -1.71 -1.49
CA LEU A 190 -8.23 -2.49 -1.35
C LEU A 190 -8.58 -3.93 -0.96
N ARG A 191 -7.80 -4.87 -1.49
CA ARG A 191 -7.78 -6.25 -0.99
C ARG A 191 -7.09 -6.29 0.37
N THR A 192 -7.72 -6.95 1.33
CA THR A 192 -7.12 -7.26 2.63
C THR A 192 -6.53 -8.67 2.64
N LEU A 193 -5.63 -8.91 3.59
CA LEU A 193 -4.97 -10.18 3.82
C LEU A 193 -5.02 -10.50 5.32
N PRO A 194 -5.01 -11.78 5.72
CA PRO A 194 -4.87 -12.12 7.12
C PRO A 194 -3.51 -11.64 7.68
N VAL A 195 -3.51 -11.14 8.91
CA VAL A 195 -2.29 -10.87 9.66
C VAL A 195 -1.60 -12.21 9.93
N PRO A 196 -0.30 -12.35 9.64
CA PRO A 196 0.43 -13.58 9.95
C PRO A 196 0.46 -13.80 11.48
N PRO A 197 0.18 -15.01 11.98
CA PRO A 197 0.16 -15.28 13.42
C PRO A 197 1.57 -15.24 14.05
N ALA A 198 2.62 -15.43 13.26
CA ALA A 198 4.01 -15.28 13.69
C ALA A 198 4.82 -14.44 12.69
N ALA A 199 5.76 -13.67 13.22
CA ALA A 199 6.76 -12.91 12.48
C ALA A 199 8.10 -12.99 13.21
N GLN A 200 9.18 -13.31 12.48
CA GLN A 200 10.53 -13.44 13.05
C GLN A 200 11.53 -12.70 12.17
N TRP A 201 12.27 -11.77 12.78
CA TRP A 201 13.45 -11.18 12.17
C TRP A 201 14.69 -12.02 12.48
N LEU A 202 15.53 -12.21 11.47
CA LEU A 202 16.85 -12.83 11.57
C LEU A 202 17.90 -11.82 11.06
N GLU A 203 19.12 -11.89 11.57
CA GLU A 203 20.25 -11.10 11.09
C GLU A 203 21.55 -11.91 11.06
N GLY A 204 22.51 -11.50 10.24
CA GLY A 204 23.79 -12.19 10.13
C GLY A 204 24.62 -11.77 8.91
N ASP A 205 25.85 -12.29 8.86
CA ASP A 205 26.81 -12.03 7.78
C ASP A 205 26.81 -13.13 6.69
N GLY A 206 25.83 -14.04 6.74
CA GLY A 206 25.64 -15.10 5.73
C GLY A 206 25.27 -14.55 4.35
N ASP A 207 25.50 -15.32 3.28
CA ASP A 207 25.12 -14.90 1.92
C ASP A 207 23.58 -14.81 1.79
N PRO A 208 23.00 -13.60 1.65
CA PRO A 208 21.55 -13.42 1.59
C PRO A 208 20.94 -13.97 0.30
N PHE A 209 21.73 -14.14 -0.76
CA PHE A 209 21.26 -14.72 -2.01
C PHE A 209 21.15 -16.24 -1.91
N VAL A 210 22.03 -16.90 -1.15
CA VAL A 210 21.86 -18.33 -0.81
C VAL A 210 20.65 -18.51 0.10
N ALA A 211 20.44 -17.61 1.07
CA ALA A 211 19.24 -17.62 1.90
C ALA A 211 17.95 -17.48 1.06
N LEU A 212 17.93 -16.57 0.07
CA LEU A 212 16.79 -16.42 -0.85
C LEU A 212 16.45 -17.72 -1.59
N ASP A 213 17.46 -18.47 -2.04
CA ASP A 213 17.25 -19.73 -2.78
C ASP A 213 16.76 -20.88 -1.87
N LEU A 214 17.07 -20.84 -0.57
CA LEU A 214 16.68 -21.87 0.41
C LEU A 214 15.29 -21.62 1.03
N LEU A 215 14.94 -20.36 1.23
CA LEU A 215 13.75 -19.95 1.96
C LEU A 215 12.49 -20.02 1.08
N TYR A 216 11.40 -20.53 1.64
CA TYR A 216 10.10 -20.49 0.99
C TYR A 216 9.38 -19.15 1.26
N ARG A 217 9.39 -18.26 0.26
CA ARG A 217 8.67 -16.97 0.27
C ARG A 217 8.94 -16.10 1.52
N PRO A 218 10.22 -15.72 1.78
CA PRO A 218 10.51 -14.75 2.84
C PRO A 218 9.76 -13.43 2.58
N SER A 219 9.35 -12.75 3.65
CA SER A 219 8.67 -11.46 3.52
C SER A 219 9.63 -10.37 3.09
N SER A 220 10.84 -10.35 3.64
CA SER A 220 11.87 -9.35 3.34
C SER A 220 13.25 -9.98 3.44
N ILE A 221 14.17 -9.59 2.57
CA ILE A 221 15.61 -9.81 2.74
C ILE A 221 16.31 -8.48 2.45
N LEU A 222 16.85 -7.86 3.50
CA LEU A 222 17.54 -6.57 3.46
C LEU A 222 19.04 -6.80 3.61
N TRP A 223 19.87 -6.06 2.88
CA TRP A 223 21.32 -6.27 2.90
C TRP A 223 22.08 -4.98 2.64
N ASN A 224 23.16 -4.74 3.39
CA ASN A 224 23.96 -3.51 3.29
C ASN A 224 25.33 -3.71 2.63
N GLY A 225 25.58 -4.88 2.04
CA GLY A 225 26.86 -5.23 1.41
C GLY A 225 27.73 -6.19 2.22
N SER A 226 27.50 -6.28 3.53
CA SER A 226 28.21 -7.21 4.43
C SER A 226 27.28 -7.94 5.39
N HIS A 227 26.21 -7.29 5.85
CA HIS A 227 25.26 -7.79 6.83
C HIS A 227 23.85 -7.81 6.24
N ALA A 228 23.08 -8.84 6.57
CA ALA A 228 21.74 -9.04 6.06
C ALA A 228 20.72 -9.27 7.18
N TRP A 229 19.49 -8.90 6.89
CA TRP A 229 18.31 -9.11 7.75
C TRP A 229 17.21 -9.79 6.96
N ILE A 230 16.56 -10.77 7.55
CA ILE A 230 15.52 -11.57 6.92
C ILE A 230 14.26 -11.48 7.78
N LEU A 231 13.12 -11.17 7.16
CA LEU A 231 11.82 -11.27 7.81
C LEU A 231 11.08 -12.49 7.29
N LEU A 232 10.70 -13.37 8.22
CA LEU A 232 9.84 -14.52 7.97
C LEU A 232 8.48 -14.27 8.63
N GLU A 233 7.39 -14.49 7.90
CA GLU A 233 6.03 -14.35 8.41
C GLU A 233 5.18 -15.54 7.97
N GLY A 234 4.33 -16.04 8.87
CA GLY A 234 3.47 -17.18 8.58
C GLY A 234 2.97 -17.88 9.84
N ASP A 235 2.69 -19.17 9.72
CA ASP A 235 2.46 -20.04 10.87
C ASP A 235 3.75 -20.17 11.71
N ALA A 236 3.61 -20.30 13.03
CA ALA A 236 4.76 -20.38 13.92
C ALA A 236 5.67 -21.58 13.63
N ALA A 237 5.10 -22.73 13.24
CA ALA A 237 5.88 -23.93 12.90
C ALA A 237 6.65 -23.73 11.59
N ASP A 238 6.03 -23.11 10.59
CA ASP A 238 6.69 -22.78 9.32
C ASP A 238 7.81 -21.77 9.53
N VAL A 239 7.58 -20.71 10.31
CA VAL A 239 8.61 -19.71 10.63
C VAL A 239 9.81 -20.34 11.34
N ALA A 240 9.57 -21.25 12.29
CA ALA A 240 10.64 -21.97 12.98
C ALA A 240 11.41 -22.90 12.02
N ALA A 241 10.70 -23.61 11.14
CA ALA A 241 11.32 -24.50 10.15
C ALA A 241 12.17 -23.73 9.13
N GLU A 242 11.67 -22.60 8.62
CA GLU A 242 12.42 -21.72 7.71
C GLU A 242 13.62 -21.07 8.40
N THR A 243 13.50 -20.69 9.68
CA THR A 243 14.64 -20.18 10.48
C THR A 243 15.78 -21.20 10.56
N ALA A 244 15.46 -22.45 10.88
CA ALA A 244 16.46 -23.52 11.00
C ALA A 244 17.23 -23.79 9.69
N LYS A 245 16.66 -23.47 8.52
CA LYS A 245 17.36 -23.63 7.22
C LYS A 245 18.52 -22.67 7.04
N VAL A 246 18.44 -21.48 7.65
CA VAL A 246 19.42 -20.39 7.47
C VAL A 246 20.36 -20.21 8.64
N GLU A 247 20.11 -20.85 9.79
CA GLU A 247 21.06 -20.91 10.91
C GLU A 247 22.46 -21.42 10.48
N PRO A 248 22.61 -22.48 9.66
CA PRO A 248 23.93 -22.92 9.19
C PRO A 248 24.65 -21.91 8.29
N LEU A 249 23.94 -20.92 7.74
CA LEU A 249 24.54 -19.81 6.98
C LEU A 249 25.04 -18.68 7.89
N GLY A 250 24.82 -18.76 9.21
CA GLY A 250 25.23 -17.75 10.18
C GLY A 250 24.17 -16.69 10.49
N PHE A 251 22.89 -16.96 10.19
CA PHE A 251 21.78 -16.10 10.62
C PHE A 251 21.29 -16.48 12.02
N CYS A 252 20.97 -15.49 12.84
CA CYS A 252 20.39 -15.67 14.17
C CYS A 252 19.20 -14.74 14.39
N VAL A 253 18.37 -15.05 15.38
CA VAL A 253 17.19 -14.26 15.74
C VAL A 253 17.57 -12.87 16.23
N THR A 254 16.85 -11.86 15.74
CA THR A 254 16.95 -10.47 16.21
C THR A 254 15.56 -9.85 16.43
N ASN A 255 15.52 -8.68 17.06
CA ASN A 255 14.27 -8.01 17.45
C ASN A 255 13.66 -7.13 16.35
N GLY A 256 14.36 -6.91 15.24
CA GLY A 256 13.88 -6.05 14.16
C GLY A 256 14.81 -6.00 12.95
N GLY A 257 14.31 -5.45 11.85
CA GLY A 257 15.12 -5.13 10.69
C GLY A 257 15.93 -3.84 10.87
N PRO A 258 16.80 -3.51 9.91
CA PRO A 258 17.56 -2.27 9.92
C PRO A 258 16.66 -1.09 9.59
N PRO A 259 17.03 0.15 9.95
CA PRO A 259 16.41 1.33 9.38
C PRO A 259 16.63 1.33 7.85
N ILE A 260 15.56 1.57 7.10
CA ILE A 260 15.62 1.66 5.64
C ILE A 260 15.73 3.15 5.24
N PRO A 261 16.76 3.55 4.50
CA PRO A 261 16.87 4.93 4.03
C PRO A 261 15.70 5.32 3.12
N ALA A 262 15.10 6.50 3.33
CA ALA A 262 13.91 6.92 2.56
C ALA A 262 14.19 7.97 1.46
N ALA A 263 15.40 8.52 1.39
CA ALA A 263 15.68 9.70 0.55
C ALA A 263 15.87 9.36 -0.94
N GLY A 264 16.49 8.23 -1.24
CA GLY A 264 16.75 7.81 -2.62
C GLY A 264 16.46 6.34 -2.84
N ARG A 265 15.97 6.02 -4.04
CA ARG A 265 15.67 4.64 -4.46
C ARG A 265 16.21 4.41 -5.85
N GLU A 266 16.99 3.34 -6.00
CA GLU A 266 17.57 2.90 -7.25
C GLU A 266 17.09 1.50 -7.57
N SER A 267 16.54 1.30 -8.78
CA SER A 267 16.19 -0.04 -9.26
C SER A 267 17.30 -0.60 -10.14
N MET A 268 17.63 -1.86 -9.92
CA MET A 268 18.54 -2.65 -10.76
C MET A 268 18.05 -4.09 -10.86
N ARG A 269 18.71 -4.93 -11.67
CA ARG A 269 18.31 -6.34 -11.72
C ARG A 269 18.64 -7.00 -10.37
N PRO A 270 17.81 -7.91 -9.85
CA PRO A 270 18.11 -8.61 -8.61
C PRO A 270 19.49 -9.30 -8.62
N SER A 271 19.91 -9.82 -9.78
CA SER A 271 21.24 -10.42 -9.98
C SER A 271 22.40 -9.43 -9.79
N ASP A 272 22.18 -8.15 -10.12
CA ASP A 272 23.22 -7.12 -10.13
C ASP A 272 23.52 -6.61 -8.71
N LEU A 273 22.63 -6.87 -7.75
CA LEU A 273 22.83 -6.52 -6.35
C LEU A 273 24.13 -7.10 -5.79
N ARG A 274 24.54 -8.30 -6.21
CA ARG A 274 25.81 -8.92 -5.75
C ARG A 274 27.03 -8.02 -5.98
N ALA A 275 27.02 -7.19 -7.03
CA ALA A 275 28.09 -6.25 -7.34
C ALA A 275 28.17 -5.03 -6.39
N LEU A 276 27.24 -4.91 -5.45
CA LEU A 276 27.26 -3.91 -4.39
C LEU A 276 28.10 -4.35 -3.17
N ALA A 277 28.47 -5.64 -3.09
CA ALA A 277 29.29 -6.16 -2.00
C ALA A 277 30.59 -5.33 -1.85
N GLY A 278 30.93 -4.98 -0.61
CA GLY A 278 32.13 -4.20 -0.29
C GLY A 278 32.08 -2.72 -0.70
N ARG A 279 30.96 -2.21 -1.24
CA ARG A 279 30.79 -0.76 -1.40
C ARG A 279 30.67 -0.08 -0.02
N PRO A 280 31.11 1.18 0.11
CA PRO A 280 30.88 1.94 1.33
C PRO A 280 29.38 1.96 1.69
N GLY A 281 29.06 1.97 2.98
CA GLY A 281 27.70 1.89 3.49
C GLY A 281 26.82 3.11 3.14
N GLY A 282 25.68 3.24 3.84
CA GLY A 282 24.69 4.29 3.57
C GLY A 282 23.60 3.89 2.57
N TRP A 283 23.45 2.58 2.35
CA TRP A 283 22.40 2.00 1.52
C TRP A 283 21.92 0.66 2.09
N ILE A 284 20.67 0.30 1.77
CA ILE A 284 20.07 -1.00 2.05
C ILE A 284 19.45 -1.54 0.77
N ALA A 285 19.83 -2.75 0.37
CA ALA A 285 19.27 -3.44 -0.78
C ALA A 285 18.17 -4.43 -0.36
N GLU A 286 17.07 -4.49 -1.11
CA GLU A 286 16.07 -5.56 -1.04
C GLU A 286 16.46 -6.69 -1.99
N VAL A 287 17.02 -7.76 -1.43
CA VAL A 287 17.45 -8.96 -2.16
C VAL A 287 16.23 -9.69 -2.73
N GLY A 288 16.33 -10.20 -3.96
CA GLY A 288 15.20 -10.80 -4.70
C GLY A 288 14.29 -9.78 -5.40
N ILE A 289 14.31 -8.51 -4.98
CA ILE A 289 13.55 -7.43 -5.60
C ILE A 289 14.39 -6.59 -6.57
N GLY A 290 15.65 -6.33 -6.24
CA GLY A 290 16.51 -5.45 -7.06
C GLY A 290 16.27 -3.97 -6.79
N LEU A 291 16.02 -3.60 -5.53
CA LEU A 291 15.86 -2.22 -5.11
C LEU A 291 16.95 -1.85 -4.10
N VAL A 292 17.54 -0.66 -4.24
CA VAL A 292 18.54 -0.12 -3.32
C VAL A 292 18.03 1.21 -2.77
N HIS A 293 17.88 1.26 -1.45
CA HIS A 293 17.52 2.45 -0.68
C HIS A 293 18.77 3.20 -0.26
N ARG A 294 18.75 4.54 -0.34
CA ARG A 294 19.90 5.41 -0.04
C ARG A 294 19.50 6.62 0.80
N HIS A 295 20.45 7.14 1.58
CA HIS A 295 20.27 8.38 2.34
C HIS A 295 20.35 9.65 1.49
N GLU A 296 20.84 9.53 0.27
CA GLU A 296 20.93 10.61 -0.69
C GLU A 296 19.97 10.35 -1.85
N PRO A 297 19.35 11.41 -2.43
CA PRO A 297 18.54 11.29 -3.62
C PRO A 297 19.32 10.64 -4.76
N VAL A 298 18.68 9.68 -5.43
CA VAL A 298 19.24 9.04 -6.64
C VAL A 298 18.63 9.72 -7.86
N PRO A 299 19.45 10.10 -8.86
CA PRO A 299 18.92 10.60 -10.13
C PRO A 299 17.96 9.60 -10.76
N ALA A 300 16.87 10.10 -11.34
CA ALA A 300 15.93 9.25 -12.05
C ALA A 300 16.65 8.49 -13.18
N ALA A 301 16.42 7.18 -13.25
CA ALA A 301 16.94 6.37 -14.34
C ALA A 301 16.34 6.85 -15.67
N PRO A 302 17.12 6.91 -16.77
CA PRO A 302 16.61 7.33 -18.05
C PRO A 302 15.55 6.34 -18.54
N VAL A 303 14.39 6.86 -18.94
CA VAL A 303 13.32 6.06 -19.53
C VAL A 303 13.65 5.79 -21.00
N ALA A 304 13.44 4.54 -21.44
CA ALA A 304 13.63 4.18 -22.83
C ALA A 304 12.80 5.09 -23.76
N PRO A 305 13.32 5.58 -24.90
CA PRO A 305 12.62 6.55 -25.73
C PRO A 305 11.21 6.12 -26.16
N ALA A 306 11.01 4.83 -26.47
CA ALA A 306 9.69 4.30 -26.81
C ALA A 306 8.69 4.38 -25.64
N ASN A 307 9.16 4.15 -24.41
CA ASN A 307 8.32 4.27 -23.22
C ASN A 307 7.97 5.74 -22.94
N ALA A 308 8.94 6.66 -23.10
CA ALA A 308 8.70 8.09 -22.92
C ALA A 308 7.59 8.60 -23.86
N VAL A 309 7.64 8.22 -25.15
CA VAL A 309 6.60 8.58 -26.13
C VAL A 309 5.21 8.06 -25.70
N LEU A 310 5.12 6.81 -25.25
CA LEU A 310 3.85 6.23 -24.82
C LEU A 310 3.30 6.92 -23.57
N MET A 311 4.16 7.22 -22.60
CA MET A 311 3.74 7.89 -21.37
C MET A 311 3.33 9.35 -21.62
N ASP A 312 4.02 10.06 -22.50
CA ASP A 312 3.63 11.41 -22.91
C ASP A 312 2.28 11.42 -23.64
N GLN A 313 2.04 10.45 -24.53
CA GLN A 313 0.73 10.29 -25.17
C GLN A 313 -0.37 9.98 -24.16
N LEU A 314 -0.09 9.16 -23.15
CA LEU A 314 -1.03 8.86 -22.09
C LEU A 314 -1.36 10.11 -21.27
N LYS A 315 -0.34 10.88 -20.86
CA LYS A 315 -0.50 12.15 -20.14
C LYS A 315 -1.32 13.14 -20.95
N GLN A 316 -1.02 13.31 -22.24
CA GLN A 316 -1.78 14.21 -23.13
C GLN A 316 -3.25 13.79 -23.26
N ARG A 317 -3.57 12.49 -23.20
CA ARG A 317 -4.95 11.99 -23.28
C ARG A 317 -5.72 12.15 -21.98
N LEU A 318 -5.06 11.99 -20.83
CA LEU A 318 -5.70 12.00 -19.52
C LEU A 318 -5.68 13.36 -18.82
N ASP A 319 -4.69 14.21 -19.13
CA ASP A 319 -4.53 15.56 -18.61
C ASP A 319 -3.85 16.47 -19.66
N PRO A 320 -4.57 16.83 -20.75
CA PRO A 320 -4.03 17.59 -21.88
C PRO A 320 -3.50 18.98 -21.48
N ASP A 321 -4.12 19.61 -20.49
CA ASP A 321 -3.78 20.95 -20.02
C ASP A 321 -2.74 20.93 -18.88
N ASN A 322 -2.25 19.73 -18.52
CA ASN A 322 -1.28 19.51 -17.44
C ASN A 322 -1.70 20.17 -16.11
N ARG A 323 -2.98 20.06 -15.74
CA ARG A 323 -3.51 20.71 -14.53
C ARG A 323 -3.32 19.88 -13.27
N LEU A 324 -3.18 18.55 -13.38
CA LEU A 324 -3.11 17.66 -12.23
C LEU A 324 -1.65 17.47 -11.77
N ASN A 325 -1.35 17.90 -10.54
CA ASN A 325 -0.01 17.93 -9.94
C ASN A 325 1.06 18.49 -10.90
N PRO A 326 0.84 19.68 -11.49
CA PRO A 326 1.75 20.28 -12.47
C PRO A 326 3.15 20.42 -11.86
N GLY A 327 4.20 20.13 -12.65
CA GLY A 327 5.58 20.17 -12.16
C GLY A 327 6.10 18.82 -11.69
N ARG A 328 5.21 17.87 -11.36
CA ARG A 328 5.59 16.48 -11.12
C ARG A 328 5.72 15.67 -12.41
N ARG A 329 6.67 14.74 -12.41
CA ARG A 329 6.92 13.76 -13.46
C ARG A 329 6.99 12.37 -12.85
N ALA A 330 6.09 11.49 -13.28
CA ALA A 330 6.07 10.09 -12.83
C ALA A 330 7.04 9.20 -13.63
N TRP A 331 7.60 9.70 -14.73
CA TRP A 331 8.57 9.05 -15.60
C TRP A 331 9.56 10.06 -16.18
#